data_AF-A0A930HM01-F1
#
_entry.id   AF-A0A930HM01-F1
#
_cell.length_a   1.000
_cell.length_b   1.000
_cell.length_c   1.000
_cell.angle_alpha   90.00
_cell.angle_beta   90.00
_cell.angle_gamma   90.00
#
_symmetry.space_group_name_H-M   'P 1'
#
loop_
_entity.id
_entity.type
_entity.pdbx_description
1 polymer ?
#
loop_
_entity_poly.entity_id
_entity_poly.type
_entity_poly.pdbx_seq_one_letter_code
_entity_poly.pdbx_strand_id
1 'polypeptide(L)' 'MLITVFTPTYNRADLLHRLYDTLILQTYKNFEWVIVDDG' A
#
# COMPACT_ATOMS: atom_id res chain seq x y z
N MET A 1 -15.80 -1.78 -9.63
CA MET A 1 -15.61 -1.38 -8.21
C MET A 1 -14.16 -0.96 -8.07
N LEU A 2 -13.86 0.18 -7.46
CA LEU A 2 -12.49 0.59 -7.13
C LEU A 2 -12.19 0.13 -5.70
N ILE A 3 -11.01 -0.46 -5.45
CA ILE A 3 -10.58 -0.86 -4.11
C ILE A 3 -9.57 0.16 -3.59
N THR A 4 -9.75 0.65 -2.38
CA THR A 4 -8.77 1.50 -1.71
C THR A 4 -7.99 0.66 -0.71
N VAL A 5 -6.69 0.50 -0.94
CA VAL A 5 -5.76 -0.12 0.02
C VAL A 5 -5.26 1.00 0.92
N PHE A 6 -5.68 1.01 2.18
CA PHE A 6 -5.26 2.01 3.15
C PHE A 6 -4.19 1.43 4.07
N THR A 7 -3.02 2.07 4.13
CA THR A 7 -1.87 1.59 4.92
C THR A 7 -1.38 2.69 5.86
N PRO A 8 -1.78 2.67 7.14
CA PRO A 8 -1.14 3.50 8.14
C PRO A 8 0.28 2.97 8.42
N THR A 9 1.26 3.87 8.48
CA THR A 9 2.65 3.57 8.81
C THR A 9 3.12 4.46 9.95
N TYR A 10 4.00 3.94 10.79
CA TYR A 10 4.62 4.65 11.90
C TYR A 10 6.03 4.09 12.07
N ASN A 11 7.05 4.93 11.83
CA ASN A 11 8.48 4.61 11.92
C ASN A 11 8.90 3.29 11.21
N ARG A 12 8.21 2.92 10.10
CA ARG A 12 8.38 1.66 9.35
C ARG A 12 8.24 1.84 7.84
N ALA A 13 8.58 3.03 7.35
CA ALA A 13 8.54 3.35 5.92
C ALA A 13 9.41 2.39 5.08
N ASP A 14 10.47 1.87 5.68
CA ASP A 14 11.35 0.87 5.09
C ASP A 14 10.65 -0.45 4.76
N LEU A 15 9.47 -0.77 5.32
CA LEU A 15 8.73 -1.99 4.96
C LEU A 15 7.75 -1.79 3.80
N LEU A 16 7.47 -0.55 3.41
CA LEU A 16 6.49 -0.23 2.37
C LEU A 16 6.92 -0.70 0.98
N HIS A 17 8.23 -0.78 0.70
CA HIS A 17 8.74 -1.29 -0.58
C HIS A 17 8.26 -2.73 -0.83
N ARG A 18 8.34 -3.59 0.19
CA ARG A 18 7.89 -4.98 0.08
C ARG A 18 6.39 -5.06 -0.19
N LEU A 19 5.59 -4.22 0.46
CA LEU A 19 4.16 -4.15 0.23
C LEU A 19 3.87 -3.68 -1.21
N TYR A 20 4.55 -2.63 -1.67
CA TYR A 20 4.43 -2.13 -3.03
C TYR A 20 4.71 -3.21 -4.08
N ASP A 21 5.81 -3.95 -3.93
CA ASP A 21 6.17 -5.04 -4.84
C ASP A 21 5.06 -6.10 -4.92
N THR A 22 4.44 -6.43 -3.78
CA THR A 22 3.32 -7.38 -3.75
C THR A 22 2.02 -6.82 -4.34
N LEU A 23 1.77 -5.51 -4.19
CA LEU A 23 0.61 -4.83 -4.79
C LEU A 23 0.73 -4.81 -6.32
N ILE A 24 1.92 -4.59 -6.86
CA ILE A 24 2.20 -4.68 -8.30
C ILE A 24 1.96 -6.10 -8.83
N LEU A 25 2.08 -7.14 -8.02
CA LEU A 25 1.86 -8.52 -8.46
C LEU A 25 0.41 -8.99 -8.36
N GLN A 26 -0.50 -8.22 -7.75
CA GLN A 26 -1.90 -8.60 -7.63
C GLN A 26 -2.56 -8.81 -8.99
N THR A 27 -3.38 -9.85 -9.15
CA THR A 27 -4.13 -10.10 -10.40
C THR A 27 -5.18 -9.02 -10.65
N TYR A 28 -5.69 -8.42 -9.57
CA TYR A 28 -6.62 -7.32 -9.60
C TYR A 28 -5.90 -5.96 -9.59
N LYS A 29 -6.15 -5.13 -10.60
CA LYS A 29 -5.42 -3.87 -10.82
C LYS A 29 -6.22 -2.61 -10.55
N ASN A 30 -7.52 -2.72 -10.34
CA ASN A 30 -8.38 -1.56 -10.16
C ASN A 30 -8.43 -1.13 -8.69
N PHE A 31 -7.27 -0.73 -8.17
CA PHE A 31 -7.13 -0.24 -6.81
C PHE A 31 -6.28 1.02 -6.76
N GLU A 32 -6.51 1.80 -5.71
CA GLU A 32 -5.64 2.91 -5.30
C GLU A 32 -4.98 2.55 -3.96
N TRP A 33 -3.75 3.02 -3.74
CA TRP A 33 -3.01 2.78 -2.51
C TRP A 33 -2.76 4.10 -1.80
N VAL A 34 -3.32 4.23 -0.60
CA VAL A 34 -3.24 5.44 0.23
C VAL A 34 -2.40 5.09 1.46
N ILE A 35 -1.28 5.78 1.61
CA ILE A 35 -0.36 5.63 2.74
C ILE A 35 -0.54 6.85 3.64
N VAL A 36 -0.73 6.61 4.93
CA VAL A 36 -0.80 7.67 5.94
C VAL A 36 0.29 7.41 6.96
N ASP A 37 1.22 8.35 7.08
CA ASP A 37 2.29 8.30 8.06
C ASP A 37 1.90 9.11 9.29
N ASP A 38 2.00 8.49 10.47
CA ASP A 38 1.72 9.11 11.77
C ASP A 38 3.01 9.34 12.61
N GLY A 39 4.20 9.10 12.01
CA GLY A 39 5.51 9.53 12.52
C GLY A 39 6.34 8.50 13.28
#